data_AF-A0AAV4RER5-F1
#
_entry.id   AF-A0AAV4RER5-F1
#
_cell.length_a   1.000
_cell.length_b   1.000
_cell.length_c   1.000
_cell.angle_alpha   90.00
_cell.angle_beta   90.00
_cell.angle_gamma   90.00
#
_symmetry.space_group_name_H-M   'P 1'
#
loop_
_entity.id
_entity.type
_entity.pdbx_description
1 polymer ?
#
loop_
_entity_poly.entity_id
_entity_poly.type
_entity_poly.pdbx_seq_one_letter_code
_entity_poly.pdbx_strand_id
1 'polypeptide(L)'
;MSYLCHIIVKNNTQIKEDLPSNLDNPPEFLHTFENVTVNPGSSVSLKCSASGNPLPQITWSLDGAQVPEDQSFRSGDYVTLENTVVSYVNISRAGVEHSGEFTCTAKNDAGEIYHSRWLRIPGPPFVRPMKNQTIVAGETMKIRCPAGGYPIHRISWERGMFTTYLTIHYF
;
A
#
# COMPACT_ATOMS: atom_id res chain seq x y z
N MET A 1 -24.40 11.23 -3.99
CA MET A 1 -25.36 11.03 -5.11
C MET A 1 -26.39 10.02 -4.64
N SER A 2 -27.66 10.39 -4.49
CA SER A 2 -28.73 9.46 -4.11
C SER A 2 -29.33 8.84 -5.36
N TYR A 3 -29.28 7.50 -5.44
CA TYR A 3 -29.98 6.75 -6.47
C TYR A 3 -31.35 6.35 -5.92
N LEU A 4 -32.40 6.44 -6.73
CA LEU A 4 -33.77 6.10 -6.37
C LEU A 4 -34.28 5.03 -7.33
N CYS A 5 -34.72 3.89 -6.79
CA CYS A 5 -35.39 2.85 -7.56
C CYS A 5 -36.90 3.14 -7.56
N HIS A 6 -37.49 3.23 -8.76
CA HIS A 6 -38.93 3.39 -8.91
C HIS A 6 -39.53 2.14 -9.55
N ILE A 7 -40.46 1.47 -8.86
CA ILE A 7 -41.29 0.43 -9.44
C ILE A 7 -42.67 1.04 -9.72
N ILE A 8 -43.10 0.99 -10.98
CA ILE A 8 -44.45 1.37 -11.40
C ILE A 8 -45.25 0.08 -11.59
N VAL A 9 -46.22 -0.17 -10.71
CA VAL A 9 -47.17 -1.27 -10.88
C VAL A 9 -48.31 -0.82 -11.80
N LYS A 10 -48.90 -1.74 -12.58
CA LYS A 10 -49.95 -1.52 -13.61
C LYS A 10 -51.15 -0.65 -13.16
N ASN A 11 -51.32 -0.40 -11.86
CA ASN A 11 -52.36 0.46 -11.28
C ASN A 11 -51.87 1.88 -10.91
N ASN A 12 -50.76 2.37 -11.48
CA ASN A 12 -50.17 3.68 -11.18
C ASN A 12 -49.72 3.87 -9.71
N THR A 13 -49.60 2.79 -8.94
CA THR A 13 -49.02 2.82 -7.60
C THR A 13 -47.51 2.90 -7.72
N GLN A 14 -46.93 4.04 -7.33
CA GLN A 14 -45.48 4.20 -7.18
C GLN A 14 -45.09 3.75 -5.78
N ILE A 15 -44.32 2.67 -5.68
CA ILE A 15 -43.61 2.33 -4.45
C ILE A 15 -42.24 3.00 -4.58
N LYS A 16 -41.97 3.97 -3.71
CA LYS A 16 -40.66 4.60 -3.59
C LYS A 16 -39.99 3.99 -2.37
N GLU A 17 -38.92 3.25 -2.60
CA GLU A 17 -38.03 2.80 -1.54
C GLU A 17 -36.81 3.72 -1.58
N ASP A 18 -36.66 4.55 -0.54
CA ASP A 18 -35.47 5.36 -0.38
C ASP A 18 -34.32 4.43 0.03
N LEU A 19 -33.26 4.36 -0.79
CA LEU A 19 -32.02 3.69 -0.41
C LEU A 19 -31.48 4.35 0.88
N PRO A 20 -31.05 3.58 1.89
CA PRO A 20 -30.58 4.12 3.14
C PRO A 20 -29.46 5.15 2.91
N SER A 21 -29.52 6.28 3.62
CA SER A 21 -28.63 7.43 3.49
C SER A 21 -27.17 7.17 3.92
N ASN A 22 -26.84 5.95 4.32
CA ASN A 22 -25.49 5.51 4.68
C ASN A 22 -24.86 4.84 3.45
N LEU A 23 -24.44 5.67 2.49
CA LEU A 23 -23.76 5.18 1.30
C LEU A 23 -22.30 4.91 1.66
N ASP A 24 -21.90 3.64 1.65
CA ASP A 24 -20.50 3.26 1.79
C ASP A 24 -19.70 3.92 0.67
N ASN A 25 -18.61 4.59 1.03
CA ASN A 25 -17.69 5.21 0.09
C ASN A 25 -16.30 4.57 0.23
N PRO A 26 -15.63 4.28 -0.90
CA PRO A 26 -14.30 3.70 -0.89
C PRO A 26 -13.32 4.64 -0.20
N PRO A 27 -12.16 4.11 0.23
CA PRO A 27 -11.19 4.93 0.93
C PRO A 27 -10.59 5.99 -0.02
N GLU A 28 -10.20 7.13 0.53
CA GLU A 28 -9.51 8.21 -0.19
C GLU A 28 -8.30 8.67 0.62
N PHE A 29 -7.13 8.78 0.00
CA PHE A 29 -5.94 9.31 0.68
C PHE A 29 -6.03 10.83 0.83
N LEU A 30 -5.93 11.30 2.07
CA LEU A 30 -5.81 12.73 2.40
C LEU A 30 -4.35 13.15 2.54
N HIS A 31 -3.47 12.23 2.96
CA HIS A 31 -2.04 12.46 3.05
C HIS A 31 -1.29 11.18 2.75
N THR A 32 -0.18 11.32 2.03
CA THR A 32 0.75 10.24 1.72
C THR A 32 2.18 10.72 1.89
N PHE A 33 3.07 9.78 2.22
CA PHE A 33 4.50 10.03 2.30
C PHE A 33 5.12 10.12 0.90
N GLU A 34 6.29 10.73 0.81
CA GLU A 34 7.05 10.85 -0.43
C GLU A 34 8.33 10.02 -0.40
N ASN A 35 9.01 9.95 -1.55
CA ASN A 35 10.34 9.36 -1.63
C ASN A 35 11.30 10.08 -0.66
N VAL A 36 11.99 9.32 0.19
CA VAL A 36 12.91 9.89 1.18
C VAL A 36 14.24 9.14 1.15
N THR A 37 15.33 9.90 1.31
CA THR A 37 16.68 9.35 1.45
C THR A 37 17.24 9.82 2.79
N VAL A 38 17.67 8.88 3.63
CA VAL A 38 18.18 9.19 4.97
C VAL A 38 19.50 8.46 5.21
N ASN A 39 20.36 9.07 6.03
CA ASN A 39 21.62 8.42 6.43
C ASN A 39 21.35 7.28 7.42
N PRO A 40 22.22 6.24 7.46
CA PRO A 40 22.14 5.21 8.49
C PRO A 40 22.14 5.78 9.91
N GLY A 41 21.37 5.16 10.80
CA GLY A 41 21.15 5.59 12.18
C GLY A 41 20.06 6.66 12.36
N SER A 42 19.53 7.26 11.29
CA SER A 42 18.49 8.29 11.37
C SER A 42 17.15 7.71 11.85
N SER A 43 16.34 8.54 12.49
CA SER A 43 14.93 8.22 12.74
C SER A 43 14.08 8.57 11.52
N VAL A 44 13.16 7.68 11.14
CA VAL A 44 12.23 7.86 10.01
C VAL A 44 10.81 7.65 10.49
N SER A 45 9.89 8.48 10.01
CA SER A 45 8.45 8.33 10.19
C SER A 45 7.77 8.47 8.84
N LEU A 46 7.16 7.39 8.36
CA LEU A 46 6.31 7.41 7.16
C LEU A 46 4.86 7.53 7.61
N LYS A 47 4.11 8.42 6.96
CA LYS A 47 2.72 8.75 7.33
C LYS A 47 1.79 8.52 6.14
N CYS A 48 0.66 7.89 6.39
CA CYS A 48 -0.50 7.93 5.50
C CYS A 48 -1.75 8.30 6.30
N SER A 49 -2.69 9.02 5.68
CA SER A 49 -4.03 9.20 6.22
C SER A 49 -5.08 9.03 5.15
N ALA A 50 -6.17 8.37 5.50
CA ALA A 50 -7.28 8.11 4.60
C ALA A 50 -8.63 8.33 5.28
N SER A 51 -9.58 8.83 4.52
CA SER A 51 -11.00 8.88 4.87
C SER A 51 -11.76 7.74 4.17
N GLY A 52 -12.97 7.44 4.61
CA GLY A 52 -13.82 6.41 4.03
C GLY A 52 -15.03 6.09 4.92
N ASN A 53 -16.07 5.50 4.34
CA ASN A 53 -17.21 4.95 5.06
C ASN A 53 -17.49 3.53 4.56
N PRO A 54 -17.36 2.48 5.37
CA PRO A 54 -16.85 2.47 6.74
C PRO A 54 -15.41 2.99 6.85
N LEU A 55 -14.97 3.36 8.07
CA LEU A 55 -13.60 3.82 8.32
C LEU A 55 -12.58 2.79 7.79
N PRO A 56 -11.61 3.21 6.96
CA PRO A 56 -10.66 2.28 6.36
C PRO A 56 -9.59 1.82 7.33
N GLN A 57 -9.17 0.57 7.23
CA GLN A 57 -7.96 0.09 7.89
C GLN A 57 -6.74 0.41 7.02
N ILE A 58 -5.69 0.99 7.61
CA ILE A 58 -4.42 1.24 6.93
C ILE A 58 -3.41 0.16 7.32
N THR A 59 -2.82 -0.50 6.32
CA THR A 59 -1.75 -1.49 6.49
C THR A 59 -0.50 -1.10 5.71
N TRP A 60 0.66 -1.60 6.15
CA TRP A 60 1.94 -1.26 5.57
C TRP A 60 2.67 -2.51 5.07
N SER A 61 3.29 -2.39 3.90
CA SER A 61 4.19 -3.41 3.37
C SER A 61 5.52 -2.79 2.91
N LEU A 62 6.58 -3.57 3.01
CA LEU A 62 7.91 -3.28 2.50
C LEU A 62 8.24 -4.32 1.43
N ASP A 63 8.46 -3.87 0.20
CA ASP A 63 8.72 -4.70 -0.98
C ASP A 63 7.67 -5.80 -1.19
N GLY A 64 6.41 -5.50 -0.87
CA GLY A 64 5.27 -6.42 -1.00
C GLY A 64 5.09 -7.42 0.15
N ALA A 65 5.98 -7.43 1.15
CA ALA A 65 5.79 -8.17 2.39
C ALA A 65 5.24 -7.25 3.49
N GLN A 66 4.29 -7.73 4.29
CA GLN A 66 3.76 -6.95 5.42
C GLN A 66 4.91 -6.54 6.36
N VAL A 67 4.90 -5.26 6.77
CA VAL A 67 5.87 -4.75 7.75
C VAL A 67 5.61 -5.47 9.08
N PRO A 68 6.62 -6.17 9.66
CA PRO A 68 6.44 -6.84 10.94
C PRO A 68 6.33 -5.80 12.06
N GLU A 69 5.50 -6.06 13.07
CA GLU A 69 5.44 -5.25 14.27
C GLU A 69 6.46 -5.79 15.28
N ASP A 70 7.67 -5.24 15.26
CA ASP A 70 8.81 -5.69 16.05
C ASP A 70 9.68 -4.53 16.56
N GLN A 71 10.92 -4.80 16.97
CA GLN A 71 11.82 -3.75 17.45
C GLN A 71 12.32 -2.82 16.33
N SER A 72 12.32 -3.29 15.08
CA SER A 72 12.79 -2.56 13.90
C SER A 72 11.72 -1.60 13.38
N PHE A 73 10.45 -1.98 13.45
CA PHE A 73 9.32 -1.18 13.01
C PHE A 73 8.28 -0.99 14.11
N ARG A 74 7.91 0.27 14.34
CA ARG A 74 6.78 0.62 15.21
C ARG A 74 5.68 1.25 14.38
N SER A 75 4.62 0.49 14.14
CA SER A 75 3.39 1.00 13.56
C SER A 75 2.46 1.57 14.63
N GLY A 76 1.63 2.53 14.23
CA GLY A 76 0.54 3.00 15.08
C GLY A 76 -0.46 3.81 14.28
N ASP A 77 -1.71 3.76 14.68
CA ASP A 77 -2.81 4.44 14.03
C ASP A 77 -3.78 5.05 15.03
N TYR A 78 -4.50 6.09 14.60
CA TYR A 78 -5.58 6.71 15.35
C TYR A 78 -6.61 7.34 14.40
N VAL A 79 -7.80 7.58 14.92
CA VAL A 79 -8.89 8.25 14.19
C VAL A 79 -9.01 9.70 14.67
N THR A 80 -9.07 10.65 13.73
CA THR A 80 -9.29 12.07 14.04
C THR A 80 -10.76 12.36 14.32
N LEU A 81 -11.05 13.55 14.88
CA LEU A 81 -12.42 14.04 15.04
C LEU A 81 -13.18 14.20 13.70
N GLU A 82 -12.44 14.35 12.60
CA GLU A 82 -12.96 14.46 11.23
C GLU A 82 -13.14 13.08 10.57
N ASN A 83 -13.19 12.01 11.36
CA ASN A 83 -13.41 10.63 10.90
C ASN A 83 -12.38 10.19 9.84
N THR A 84 -11.11 10.57 10.04
CA THR A 84 -9.98 10.18 9.20
C THR A 84 -9.08 9.24 9.97
N VAL A 85 -8.65 8.15 9.35
CA VAL A 85 -7.63 7.25 9.90
C VAL A 85 -6.25 7.78 9.54
N VAL A 86 -5.39 7.97 10.53
CA VAL A 86 -3.99 8.36 10.36
C VAL A 86 -3.13 7.23 10.87
N SER A 87 -2.19 6.76 10.05
CA SER A 87 -1.29 5.66 10.38
C SER A 87 0.16 6.04 10.08
N TYR A 88 1.08 5.53 10.91
CA TYR A 88 2.50 5.76 10.81
C TYR A 88 3.27 4.44 10.86
N VAL A 89 4.42 4.40 10.18
CA VAL A 89 5.49 3.43 10.42
C VAL A 89 6.74 4.19 10.82
N ASN A 90 7.24 3.90 12.01
CA ASN A 90 8.40 4.55 12.59
C ASN A 90 9.59 3.58 12.67
N ILE A 91 10.75 4.08 12.27
CA ILE A 91 12.04 3.38 12.37
C ILE A 91 12.94 4.26 13.22
N SER A 92 13.35 3.78 14.40
CA SER A 92 14.12 4.59 15.34
C SER A 92 15.60 4.70 14.98
N ARG A 93 16.15 3.68 14.31
CA ARG A 93 17.53 3.68 13.81
C ARG A 93 17.56 3.00 12.45
N ALA A 94 17.48 3.81 11.40
CA ALA A 94 17.45 3.35 10.02
C ALA A 94 18.75 2.62 9.64
N GLY A 95 18.67 1.36 9.28
CA GLY A 95 19.76 0.57 8.71
C GLY A 95 19.46 0.15 7.27
N VAL A 96 20.46 -0.37 6.57
CA VAL A 96 20.34 -0.73 5.14
C VAL A 96 19.19 -1.72 4.89
N GLU A 97 18.93 -2.61 5.86
CA GLU A 97 17.83 -3.57 5.91
C GLU A 97 16.43 -2.96 5.97
N HIS A 98 16.31 -1.65 6.18
CA HIS A 98 15.05 -0.91 6.12
C HIS A 98 14.84 -0.25 4.74
N SER A 99 15.84 -0.22 3.87
CA SER A 99 15.76 0.42 2.56
C SER A 99 14.90 -0.43 1.61
N GLY A 100 13.94 0.18 0.94
CA GLY A 100 13.04 -0.51 0.00
C GLY A 100 11.83 0.33 -0.38
N GLU A 101 10.89 -0.27 -1.09
CA GLU A 101 9.62 0.34 -1.48
C GLU A 101 8.57 0.08 -0.39
N PHE A 102 8.19 1.13 0.33
CA PHE A 102 7.07 1.07 1.27
C PHE A 102 5.77 1.29 0.52
N THR A 103 4.74 0.54 0.89
CA THR A 103 3.37 0.73 0.40
C THR A 103 2.42 0.83 1.58
N CYS A 104 1.65 1.92 1.64
CA CYS A 104 0.51 2.02 2.55
C CYS A 104 -0.77 1.68 1.78
N THR A 105 -1.60 0.84 2.37
CA THR A 105 -2.83 0.34 1.76
C THR A 105 -4.00 0.68 2.68
N ALA A 106 -4.97 1.44 2.18
CA ALA A 106 -6.19 1.78 2.89
C ALA A 106 -7.34 0.95 2.32
N LYS A 107 -8.06 0.24 3.18
CA LYS A 107 -9.11 -0.70 2.78
C LYS A 107 -10.35 -0.60 3.65
N ASN A 108 -11.51 -0.59 3.04
CA ASN A 108 -12.81 -0.82 3.68
C ASN A 108 -13.67 -1.75 2.82
N ASP A 109 -14.92 -1.97 3.23
CA ASP A 109 -15.84 -2.87 2.51
C ASP A 109 -16.24 -2.35 1.12
N ALA A 110 -16.13 -1.04 0.87
CA ALA A 110 -16.43 -0.42 -0.41
C ALA A 110 -15.26 -0.41 -1.40
N GLY A 111 -14.02 -0.61 -0.92
CA GLY A 111 -12.86 -0.64 -1.81
C GLY A 111 -11.50 -0.60 -1.12
N GLU A 112 -10.47 -0.56 -1.95
CA GLU A 112 -9.07 -0.61 -1.53
C GLU A 112 -8.24 0.30 -2.43
N ILE A 113 -7.38 1.13 -1.82
CA ILE A 113 -6.42 1.99 -2.51
C ILE A 113 -5.03 1.82 -1.87
N TYR A 114 -3.98 2.07 -2.65
CA TYR A 114 -2.61 1.92 -2.19
C TYR A 114 -1.70 3.03 -2.73
N HIS A 115 -0.66 3.36 -1.97
CA HIS A 115 0.37 4.32 -2.36
C HIS A 115 1.76 3.81 -2.01
N SER A 116 2.68 3.88 -2.97
CA SER A 116 4.04 3.33 -2.85
C SER A 116 5.12 4.40 -3.08
N ARG A 117 6.13 4.45 -2.21
CA ARG A 117 7.32 5.29 -2.34
C ARG A 117 8.55 4.63 -1.72
N TRP A 118 9.72 5.09 -2.12
CA TRP A 118 11.01 4.56 -1.70
C TRP A 118 11.53 5.22 -0.42
N LEU A 119 11.95 4.39 0.53
CA LEU A 119 12.90 4.75 1.58
C LEU A 119 14.29 4.28 1.16
N ARG A 120 15.21 5.23 0.94
CA ARG A 120 16.58 4.96 0.50
C ARG A 120 17.56 5.20 1.63
N ILE A 121 18.37 4.20 1.94
CA ILE A 121 19.40 4.28 2.98
C ILE A 121 20.73 3.92 2.33
N PRO A 122 21.72 4.84 2.33
CA PRO A 122 23.04 4.57 1.77
C PRO A 122 23.69 3.31 2.36
N GLY A 123 24.11 2.40 1.50
CA GLY A 123 24.67 1.11 1.89
C GLY A 123 24.76 0.12 0.72
N PRO A 124 25.43 -1.03 0.91
CA PRO A 124 25.59 -2.04 -0.13
C PRO A 124 24.23 -2.62 -0.56
N PRO A 125 24.02 -2.88 -1.85
CA PRO A 125 22.82 -3.56 -2.33
C PRO A 125 22.68 -4.98 -1.76
N PHE A 126 21.45 -5.37 -1.44
CA PHE A 126 21.12 -6.73 -1.03
C PHE A 126 19.72 -7.10 -1.51
N VAL A 127 19.41 -8.39 -1.51
CA VAL A 127 18.08 -8.91 -1.89
C VAL A 127 17.48 -9.63 -0.69
N ARG A 128 16.25 -9.27 -0.30
CA ARG A 128 15.53 -9.95 0.76
C ARG A 128 15.05 -11.34 0.30
N PRO A 129 14.88 -12.31 1.22
CA PRO A 129 14.32 -13.61 0.88
C PRO A 129 12.93 -13.47 0.24
N MET A 130 12.73 -14.07 -0.92
CA MET A 130 11.43 -14.14 -1.59
C MET A 130 10.71 -15.43 -1.19
N LYS A 131 9.41 -15.32 -0.88
CA LYS A 131 8.55 -16.50 -0.68
C LYS A 131 8.15 -17.09 -2.02
N ASN A 132 7.93 -18.41 -2.05
CA ASN A 132 7.37 -19.08 -3.22
C ASN A 132 5.98 -18.52 -3.52
N GLN A 133 5.74 -18.16 -4.78
CA GLN A 133 4.45 -17.67 -5.26
C GLN A 133 3.79 -18.72 -6.14
N THR A 134 2.50 -18.93 -5.91
CA THR A 134 1.65 -19.80 -6.74
C THR A 134 0.60 -18.93 -7.41
N ILE A 135 0.36 -19.16 -8.69
CA ILE A 135 -0.63 -18.42 -9.47
C ILE A 135 -1.58 -19.40 -10.18
N VAL A 136 -2.83 -18.97 -10.38
CA VAL A 136 -3.81 -19.73 -11.16
C VAL A 136 -3.42 -19.70 -12.64
N ALA A 137 -3.60 -20.82 -13.33
CA ALA A 137 -3.32 -20.90 -14.76
C ALA A 137 -4.12 -19.85 -15.55
N GLY A 138 -3.43 -19.07 -16.39
CA GLY A 138 -4.03 -18.01 -17.20
C GLY A 138 -3.98 -16.61 -16.57
N GLU A 139 -3.62 -16.49 -15.30
CA GLU A 139 -3.41 -15.19 -14.66
C GLU A 139 -1.99 -14.66 -14.89
N THR A 140 -1.82 -13.33 -14.81
CA THR A 140 -0.52 -12.67 -14.95
C THR A 140 0.12 -12.41 -13.59
N MET A 141 1.32 -12.95 -13.36
CA MET A 141 2.09 -12.70 -12.14
C MET A 141 3.02 -11.51 -12.31
N LYS A 142 2.99 -10.57 -11.36
CA LYS A 142 3.98 -9.49 -11.24
C LYS A 142 4.89 -9.77 -10.06
N ILE A 143 6.14 -10.16 -10.33
CA ILE A 143 7.15 -10.35 -9.28
C ILE A 143 8.00 -9.07 -9.20
N ARG A 144 8.14 -8.53 -7.99
CA ARG A 144 9.09 -7.45 -7.69
C ARG A 144 10.31 -8.02 -6.97
N CYS A 145 11.49 -7.48 -7.26
CA CYS A 145 12.73 -7.89 -6.59
C CYS A 145 12.83 -7.07 -5.31
N PRO A 146 12.81 -7.68 -4.12
CA PRO A 146 12.85 -6.94 -2.86
C PRO A 146 14.29 -6.52 -2.55
N ALA A 147 14.83 -5.65 -3.40
CA ALA A 147 16.19 -5.15 -3.31
C ALA A 147 16.25 -3.92 -2.40
N GLY A 148 17.20 -3.91 -1.47
CA GLY A 148 17.48 -2.78 -0.60
C GLY A 148 18.91 -2.27 -0.76
N GLY A 149 19.20 -1.14 -0.12
CA GLY A 149 20.46 -0.41 -0.22
C GLY A 149 20.39 0.71 -1.26
N TYR A 150 21.32 1.65 -1.16
CA TYR A 150 21.40 2.78 -2.07
C TYR A 150 22.86 3.26 -2.21
N PRO A 151 23.35 3.55 -3.43
CA PRO A 151 22.68 3.44 -4.72
C PRO A 151 22.66 2.01 -5.27
N ILE A 152 21.60 1.67 -6.03
CA ILE A 152 21.51 0.43 -6.81
C ILE A 152 21.66 0.79 -8.29
N HIS A 153 22.70 0.27 -8.94
CA HIS A 153 22.95 0.58 -10.35
C HIS A 153 22.06 -0.25 -11.31
N ARG A 154 21.82 -1.53 -11.01
CA ARG A 154 21.08 -2.43 -11.90
C ARG A 154 20.41 -3.54 -11.10
N ILE A 155 19.16 -3.84 -11.43
CA ILE A 155 18.44 -5.05 -11.01
C ILE A 155 18.22 -5.91 -12.26
N SER A 156 18.58 -7.19 -12.21
CA SER A 156 18.39 -8.16 -13.30
C SER A 156 17.74 -9.43 -12.77
N TRP A 157 16.86 -10.01 -13.58
CA TRP A 157 16.18 -11.27 -13.28
C TRP A 157 16.77 -12.39 -14.12
N GLU A 158 16.97 -13.54 -13.49
CA GLU A 158 17.46 -14.76 -14.15
C GLU A 158 16.49 -15.90 -13.90
N ARG A 159 16.23 -16.70 -14.93
CA ARG A 159 15.37 -17.89 -14.85
C ARG A 159 16.13 -19.09 -15.36
N GLY A 160 16.61 -19.94 -14.45
CA GLY A 160 17.47 -21.07 -14.80
C GLY A 160 18.80 -20.59 -15.38
N MET A 161 19.29 -21.21 -16.47
CA MET A 161 20.55 -20.83 -17.13
C MET A 161 20.39 -19.73 -18.20
N PHE A 162 19.21 -19.12 -18.32
CA PHE A 162 18.96 -18.06 -19.29
C PHE A 162 18.78 -16.71 -18.56
N THR A 163 19.78 -15.83 -18.70
CA THR A 163 19.71 -14.44 -18.24
C THR A 163 18.79 -13.67 -19.18
N THR A 164 17.55 -13.42 -18.75
CA THR A 164 16.66 -12.47 -19.44
C THR A 164 16.98 -11.06 -18.97
N TYR A 165 17.69 -10.28 -19.78
CA TYR A 165 17.89 -8.86 -19.53
C TYR A 165 16.56 -8.11 -19.69
N LEU A 166 15.77 -8.01 -18.63
CA LEU A 166 14.66 -7.07 -18.56
C LEU A 166 15.24 -5.69 -18.24
N THR A 167 15.44 -4.86 -19.26
CA THR A 167 15.70 -3.44 -19.09
C THR A 167 14.42 -2.79 -18.58
N ILE A 168 14.27 -2.65 -17.27
CA ILE A 168 13.15 -1.89 -16.69
C ILE A 168 13.57 -0.43 -16.70
N HIS A 169 12.86 0.38 -17.49
CA HIS A 169 12.89 1.83 -17.33
C HIS A 169 12.26 2.18 -15.98
N TYR A 170 13.03 2.83 -15.10
CA TYR A 170 12.46 3.51 -13.95
C TYR A 170 11.57 4.66 -14.48
N PHE A 171 10.34 4.72 -14.01
CA PHE A 171 9.59 5.96 -13.87
C PHE A 171 9.65 6.38 -12.41
#